data_AF-A0A1I7WC73-F1
#
_entry.id   AF-A0A1I7WC73-F1
#
_cell.length_a   1.000
_cell.length_b   1.000
_cell.length_c   1.000
_cell.angle_alpha   90.00
_cell.angle_beta   90.00
_cell.angle_gamma   90.00
#
_symmetry.space_group_name_H-M   'P 1'
#
loop_
_entity.id
_entity.type
_entity.pdbx_description
1 polymer ?
#
loop_
_entity_poly.entity_id
_entity_poly.type
_entity_poly.pdbx_seq_one_letter_code
_entity_poly.pdbx_strand_id
1 'polypeptide(L)'
;MTSEEEKWRDERTKVLDQWCEIELKFRDAPPEVRNGTSTEEETMEEKQPDWTEVHYEYNDPLVERIINECYDQEKALMLSSLPRRESNTLNGFVRRCICRPQQLPDCDPIKSEKILLLALTIVPYNDNSLDHWSLLFEFYRSVAAHALEDSALASECPRRGSHWQICIDNPFIKYWNSSADPTTDLRGTGLFGLIQLYSLTHNMQDNLMKTMIQLSRDEPHDFPFAVVGINITSLLVSKLKTEDMDELSSSVGGLLRAMNILYRGCFVDYCKQWKENNCTIKDFQNVFNSQHLMNLVYFIELTTI
;
A
#
# COMPACT_ATOMS: atom_id res chain seq x y z
N MET A 1 -33.52 -21.33 -8.05
CA MET A 1 -32.74 -20.78 -6.94
C MET A 1 -33.34 -21.30 -5.65
N THR A 2 -32.55 -22.03 -4.88
CA THR A 2 -32.98 -22.60 -3.59
C THR A 2 -32.91 -21.53 -2.49
N SER A 3 -33.69 -21.68 -1.42
CA SER A 3 -33.68 -20.75 -0.27
C SER A 3 -32.30 -20.62 0.40
N GLU A 4 -31.44 -21.62 0.25
CA GLU A 4 -30.07 -21.62 0.80
C GLU A 4 -29.11 -20.82 -0.09
N GLU A 5 -29.22 -20.92 -1.42
CA GLU A 5 -28.47 -20.10 -2.37
C GLU A 5 -28.76 -18.60 -2.19
N GLU A 6 -30.02 -18.25 -1.91
CA GLU A 6 -30.44 -16.86 -1.72
C GLU A 6 -29.91 -16.29 -0.39
N LYS A 7 -29.97 -17.09 0.69
CA LYS A 7 -29.40 -16.73 1.99
C LYS A 7 -27.88 -16.59 1.95
N TRP A 8 -27.19 -17.48 1.21
CA TRP A 8 -25.74 -17.40 0.99
C TRP A 8 -25.37 -16.12 0.23
N ARG A 9 -26.11 -15.77 -0.82
CA ARG A 9 -25.92 -14.51 -1.58
C ARG A 9 -26.12 -13.27 -0.70
N ASP A 10 -27.18 -13.23 0.10
CA ASP A 10 -27.45 -12.09 0.99
C ASP A 10 -26.36 -11.92 2.07
N GLU A 11 -25.87 -13.02 2.62
CA GLU A 11 -24.79 -13.00 3.61
C GLU A 11 -23.46 -12.56 2.98
N ARG A 12 -23.18 -13.01 1.76
CA ARG A 12 -22.02 -12.59 0.96
C ARG A 12 -22.05 -11.09 0.64
N THR A 13 -23.20 -10.54 0.23
CA THR A 13 -23.34 -9.10 -0.01
C THR A 13 -23.12 -8.28 1.27
N LYS A 14 -23.63 -8.73 2.42
CA LYS A 14 -23.40 -8.03 3.70
C LYS A 14 -21.94 -8.01 4.11
N VAL A 15 -21.20 -9.10 3.88
CA VAL A 15 -19.77 -9.17 4.18
C VAL A 15 -19.00 -8.20 3.28
N LEU A 16 -19.34 -8.12 2.00
CA LEU A 16 -18.74 -7.17 1.07
C LEU A 16 -18.99 -5.71 1.50
N ASP A 17 -20.22 -5.37 1.89
CA ASP A 17 -20.53 -4.02 2.38
C ASP A 17 -19.74 -3.68 3.66
N GLN A 18 -19.58 -4.66 4.56
CA GLN A 18 -18.73 -4.50 5.75
C GLN A 18 -17.26 -4.24 5.39
N TRP A 19 -16.74 -4.80 4.30
CA TRP A 19 -15.36 -4.58 3.90
C TRP A 19 -15.12 -3.18 3.37
N CYS A 20 -16.01 -2.66 2.53
CA CYS A 20 -15.98 -1.26 2.11
C CYS A 20 -15.97 -0.33 3.34
N GLU A 21 -16.64 -0.71 4.43
CA GLU A 21 -16.56 0.03 5.70
C GLU A 21 -15.28 -0.21 6.51
N ILE A 22 -14.63 -1.37 6.40
CA ILE A 22 -13.39 -1.67 7.13
C ILE A 22 -12.19 -0.95 6.50
N GLU A 23 -12.16 -0.83 5.18
CA GLU A 23 -11.25 0.09 4.47
C GLU A 23 -11.34 1.52 5.03
N LEU A 24 -12.52 1.92 5.52
CA LEU A 24 -12.76 3.25 6.09
C LEU A 24 -12.44 3.35 7.60
N LYS A 25 -12.14 2.24 8.30
CA LYS A 25 -12.14 2.20 9.79
C LYS A 25 -10.81 1.86 10.46
N PHE A 26 -9.68 1.81 9.73
CA PHE A 26 -8.39 1.72 10.42
C PHE A 26 -8.17 2.97 11.29
N ARG A 27 -7.93 2.74 12.59
CA ARG A 27 -7.95 3.75 13.67
C ARG A 27 -6.91 4.87 13.53
N ASP A 28 -5.96 4.74 12.60
CA ASP A 28 -4.89 5.69 12.31
C ASP A 28 -4.91 6.14 10.83
N ALA A 29 -6.12 6.21 10.24
CA ALA A 29 -6.31 6.82 8.92
C ALA A 29 -5.65 8.21 8.91
N PRO A 30 -4.85 8.54 7.88
CA PRO A 30 -4.26 9.86 7.80
C PRO A 30 -5.35 10.93 7.86
N PRO A 31 -5.08 12.09 8.49
CA PRO A 31 -6.08 13.13 8.65
C PRO A 31 -6.68 13.50 7.28
N GLU A 32 -8.01 13.61 7.23
CA GLU A 32 -8.71 14.03 6.02
C GLU A 32 -8.14 15.37 5.52
N VAL A 33 -7.55 15.37 4.32
CA VAL A 33 -7.18 16.60 3.64
C VAL A 33 -8.48 17.26 3.18
N ARG A 34 -9.01 18.17 4.01
CA ARG A 34 -10.11 19.05 3.60
C ARG A 34 -9.56 19.98 2.52
N ASN A 35 -10.13 19.90 1.32
CA ASN A 35 -10.02 20.95 0.31
C ASN A 35 -10.71 22.22 0.84
N GLY A 36 -10.01 22.94 1.71
CA GLY A 36 -10.42 24.22 2.27
C GLY A 36 -10.15 25.32 1.26
N THR A 37 -11.22 25.98 0.82
CA THR A 37 -11.17 27.24 0.10
C THR A 37 -10.40 28.25 0.94
N SER A 38 -9.46 28.93 0.32
CA SER A 38 -8.58 29.93 0.93
C SER A 38 -9.34 31.01 1.69
N THR A 39 -8.91 31.30 2.91
CA THR A 39 -8.94 32.69 3.42
C THR A 39 -7.93 32.87 4.55
N GLU A 40 -7.05 33.84 4.30
CA GLU A 40 -6.24 34.66 5.23
C GLU A 40 -4.97 34.06 5.86
N GLU A 41 -3.87 34.63 5.38
CA GLU A 41 -2.48 34.50 5.81
C GLU A 41 -2.26 35.11 7.21
N GLU A 42 -1.67 34.34 8.11
CA GLU A 42 -0.79 34.88 9.15
C GLU A 42 0.56 34.20 9.05
N THR A 43 1.56 34.99 8.65
CA THR A 43 2.93 34.59 8.41
C THR A 43 3.71 34.48 9.73
N MET A 44 3.87 33.25 10.21
CA MET A 44 5.07 32.87 10.97
C MET A 44 5.95 32.05 10.03
N GLU A 45 7.14 32.59 9.68
CA GLU A 45 8.19 31.85 8.97
C GLU A 45 8.69 30.68 9.82
N GLU A 46 7.95 29.57 9.79
CA GLU A 46 8.45 28.28 10.23
C GLU A 46 9.42 27.81 9.14
N LYS A 47 10.72 27.77 9.46
CA LYS A 47 11.76 27.33 8.51
C LYS A 47 11.42 25.93 8.01
N GLN A 48 10.94 25.86 6.77
CA GLN A 48 10.66 24.61 6.07
C GLN A 48 11.94 23.75 6.10
N PRO A 49 11.86 22.44 6.41
CA PRO A 49 13.03 21.58 6.43
C PRO A 49 13.75 21.65 5.09
N ASP A 50 15.07 21.82 5.12
CA ASP A 50 15.90 21.75 3.92
C ASP A 50 15.94 20.30 3.44
N TRP A 51 14.98 19.95 2.58
CA TRP A 51 15.01 18.71 1.81
C TRP A 51 16.06 18.88 0.70
N THR A 52 17.34 18.83 1.05
CA THR A 52 18.39 18.66 0.02
C THR A 52 17.92 17.62 -0.99
N GLU A 53 17.99 17.92 -2.29
CA GLU A 53 17.48 17.06 -3.36
C GLU A 53 18.09 15.64 -3.27
N VAL A 54 17.44 14.75 -2.50
CA VAL A 54 17.80 13.35 -2.40
C VAL A 54 17.16 12.65 -3.59
N HIS A 55 17.98 12.21 -4.53
CA HIS A 55 17.55 11.33 -5.60
C HIS A 55 17.57 9.88 -5.10
N TYR A 56 16.43 9.20 -5.23
CA TYR A 56 16.28 7.78 -4.89
C TYR A 56 16.42 6.95 -6.15
N GLU A 57 17.46 6.13 -6.22
CA GLU A 57 17.66 5.18 -7.33
C GLU A 57 16.73 3.97 -7.17
N TYR A 58 15.99 3.63 -8.22
CA TYR A 58 15.13 2.44 -8.24
C TYR A 58 15.14 1.75 -9.59
N ASN A 59 15.06 0.42 -9.60
CA ASN A 59 15.24 -0.36 -10.84
C ASN A 59 14.12 -0.17 -11.86
N ASP A 60 12.93 0.21 -11.41
CA ASP A 60 11.78 0.47 -12.26
C ASP A 60 11.70 1.96 -12.61
N PRO A 61 11.85 2.35 -13.90
CA PRO A 61 11.89 3.76 -14.29
C PRO A 61 10.59 4.54 -14.04
N LEU A 62 9.43 3.86 -14.02
CA LEU A 62 8.15 4.52 -13.71
C LEU A 62 8.10 4.84 -12.22
N VAL A 63 8.44 3.86 -11.37
CA VAL A 63 8.50 4.07 -9.92
C VAL A 63 9.57 5.10 -9.56
N GLU A 64 10.75 5.04 -10.19
CA GLU A 64 11.82 6.02 -9.98
C GLU A 64 11.37 7.46 -10.28
N ARG A 65 10.64 7.70 -11.37
CA ARG A 65 10.11 9.04 -11.66
C ARG A 65 9.16 9.52 -10.56
N ILE A 66 8.25 8.66 -10.12
CA ILE A 66 7.24 9.00 -9.12
C ILE A 66 7.91 9.32 -7.78
N ILE A 67 8.79 8.46 -7.26
CA ILE A 67 9.38 8.65 -5.93
C ILE A 67 10.30 9.88 -5.84
N ASN A 68 10.75 10.40 -6.99
CA ASN A 68 11.57 11.60 -7.11
C ASN A 68 10.77 12.87 -7.46
N GLU A 69 9.43 12.83 -7.43
CA GLU A 69 8.60 14.03 -7.47
C GLU A 69 8.69 14.84 -6.15
N CYS A 70 8.16 16.08 -6.17
CA CYS A 70 8.13 16.94 -5.00
C CYS A 70 6.92 16.61 -4.11
N TYR A 71 7.19 16.13 -2.90
CA TYR A 71 6.19 15.77 -1.88
C TYR A 71 6.42 16.54 -0.57
N ASP A 72 6.92 17.78 -0.65
CA ASP A 72 7.40 18.51 0.53
C ASP A 72 6.29 18.79 1.56
N GLN A 73 5.06 19.02 1.08
CA GLN A 73 3.89 19.25 1.94
C GLN A 73 3.53 17.97 2.69
N GLU A 74 3.44 16.84 1.98
CA GLU A 74 3.10 15.54 2.55
C GLU A 74 4.20 15.03 3.50
N LYS A 75 5.46 15.24 3.15
CA LYS A 75 6.62 14.94 4.02
C LYS A 75 6.57 15.76 5.31
N ALA A 76 6.23 17.06 5.24
CA ALA A 76 6.09 17.91 6.42
C ALA A 76 4.92 17.46 7.33
N LEU A 77 3.79 17.09 6.74
CA LEU A 77 2.65 16.53 7.48
C LEU A 77 3.02 15.23 8.20
N MET A 78 3.79 14.34 7.56
CA MET A 78 4.24 13.09 8.18
C MET A 78 5.25 13.33 9.32
N LEU A 79 6.20 14.24 9.14
CA LEU A 79 7.14 14.60 10.20
C LEU A 79 6.44 15.10 11.47
N SER A 80 5.38 15.90 11.33
CA SER A 80 4.63 16.44 12.48
C SER A 80 3.79 15.40 13.23
N SER A 81 3.44 14.28 12.58
CA SER A 81 2.59 13.22 13.14
C SER A 81 3.36 12.02 13.70
N LEU A 82 4.65 11.88 13.37
CA LEU A 82 5.48 10.78 13.88
C LEU A 82 5.82 10.96 15.37
N PRO A 83 5.76 9.88 16.18
CA PRO A 83 6.14 9.94 17.58
C PRO A 83 7.62 10.37 17.68
N ARG A 84 7.87 11.44 18.44
CA ARG A 84 9.21 11.95 18.66
C ARG A 84 10.01 10.89 19.42
N ARG A 85 10.97 10.23 18.76
CA ARG A 85 11.87 9.25 19.40
C ARG A 85 12.57 9.96 20.55
N GLU A 86 12.28 9.56 21.79
CA GLU A 86 12.98 10.08 22.96
C GLU A 86 14.46 9.72 22.82
N SER A 87 15.30 10.73 22.53
CA SER A 87 16.74 10.51 22.52
C SER A 87 17.16 10.22 23.95
N ASN A 88 17.59 8.99 24.25
CA ASN A 88 18.15 8.65 25.56
C ASN A 88 19.16 9.72 25.99
N THR A 89 18.92 10.33 27.14
CA THR A 89 19.65 11.49 27.70
C THR A 89 21.16 11.28 27.80
N LEU A 90 21.63 10.03 27.82
CA LEU A 90 23.05 9.66 27.74
C LEU A 90 23.73 10.09 26.43
N ASN A 91 23.00 10.16 25.31
CA ASN A 91 23.55 10.66 24.04
C ASN A 91 23.81 12.18 24.06
N GLY A 92 23.13 12.94 24.93
CA GLY A 92 23.28 14.39 25.03
C GLY A 92 24.64 14.82 25.58
N PHE A 93 25.20 14.06 26.53
CA PHE A 93 26.54 14.32 27.08
C PHE A 93 27.66 13.93 26.10
N VAL A 94 27.48 12.84 25.35
CA VAL A 94 28.45 12.36 24.36
C VAL A 94 28.48 13.24 23.10
N ARG A 95 27.39 13.95 22.78
CA ARG A 95 27.30 14.93 21.68
C ARG A 95 28.08 16.23 21.90
N ARG A 96 28.56 16.53 23.12
CA ARG A 96 29.39 17.72 23.43
C ARG A 96 30.90 17.49 23.29
N CYS A 97 31.32 16.34 22.77
CA CYS A 97 32.73 16.08 22.54
C CYS A 97 33.21 16.85 21.30
N ILE A 98 34.06 17.86 21.51
CA ILE A 98 34.65 18.73 20.46
C ILE A 98 35.46 17.93 19.42
N CYS A 99 35.84 16.69 19.74
CA CYS A 99 36.63 15.80 18.88
C CYS A 99 35.80 14.90 17.96
N ARG A 100 34.46 14.90 18.08
CA ARG A 100 33.60 14.12 17.19
C ARG A 100 33.11 15.04 16.08
N PRO A 101 33.30 14.69 14.78
CA PRO A 101 32.70 15.47 13.70
C PRO A 101 31.21 15.60 13.99
N GLN A 102 30.74 16.85 13.99
CA GLN A 102 29.34 17.17 14.20
C GLN A 102 28.54 16.36 13.18
N GLN A 103 27.76 15.38 13.65
CA GLN A 103 26.78 14.73 12.77
C GLN A 103 25.90 15.85 12.25
N LEU A 104 25.96 16.09 10.94
CA LEU A 104 25.00 16.93 10.22
C LEU A 104 23.59 16.57 10.70
N PRO A 105 22.68 17.55 10.83
CA PRO A 105 21.30 17.26 11.21
C PRO A 105 20.73 16.20 10.27
N ASP A 106 20.46 15.01 10.83
CA ASP A 106 19.60 13.93 10.33
C ASP A 106 19.53 13.63 8.80
N CYS A 107 20.62 13.73 8.03
CA CYS A 107 20.70 13.14 6.68
C CYS A 107 20.95 11.62 6.74
N ASP A 108 20.06 10.87 7.38
CA ASP A 108 20.04 9.41 7.28
C ASP A 108 19.18 9.03 6.07
N PRO A 109 19.77 8.47 4.99
CA PRO A 109 19.03 8.14 3.77
C PRO A 109 17.80 7.26 4.03
N ILE A 110 17.88 6.35 5.01
CA ILE A 110 16.77 5.45 5.35
C ILE A 110 15.65 6.23 6.05
N LYS A 111 15.98 7.20 6.91
CA LYS A 111 14.96 8.08 7.51
C LYS A 111 14.28 8.95 6.47
N SER A 112 15.05 9.53 5.53
CA SER A 112 14.49 10.32 4.44
C SER A 112 13.57 9.49 3.54
N GLU A 113 13.99 8.27 3.20
CA GLU A 113 13.17 7.31 2.43
C GLU A 113 11.91 6.93 3.22
N LYS A 114 12.02 6.67 4.53
CA LYS A 114 10.88 6.38 5.42
C LYS A 114 9.83 7.50 5.41
N ILE A 115 10.28 8.76 5.51
CA ILE A 115 9.38 9.91 5.46
C ILE A 115 8.71 10.01 4.08
N LEU A 116 9.46 9.77 3.00
CA LEU A 116 8.91 9.73 1.64
C LEU A 116 7.84 8.64 1.51
N LEU A 117 8.11 7.40 1.95
CA LEU A 117 7.13 6.31 1.85
C LEU A 117 5.86 6.62 2.64
N LEU A 118 6.00 7.21 3.84
CA LEU A 118 4.86 7.66 4.63
C LEU A 118 4.11 8.82 3.95
N ALA A 119 4.80 9.75 3.31
CA ALA A 119 4.18 10.84 2.54
C ALA A 119 3.36 10.30 1.38
N LEU A 120 3.88 9.31 0.64
CA LEU A 120 3.16 8.62 -0.44
C LEU A 120 1.86 7.92 0.03
N THR A 121 1.72 7.64 1.33
CA THR A 121 0.45 7.08 1.88
C THR A 121 -0.69 8.08 1.94
N ILE A 122 -0.40 9.38 1.86
CA ILE A 122 -1.40 10.46 1.88
C ILE A 122 -1.56 11.17 0.56
N VAL A 123 -0.64 10.94 -0.39
CA VAL A 123 -0.78 11.44 -1.76
C VAL A 123 -1.98 10.73 -2.40
N PRO A 124 -3.06 11.45 -2.74
CA PRO A 124 -4.18 10.85 -3.44
C PRO A 124 -3.79 10.50 -4.88
N TYR A 125 -4.42 9.49 -5.44
CA TYR A 125 -4.31 9.24 -6.87
C TYR A 125 -4.81 10.46 -7.66
N ASN A 126 -4.12 10.79 -8.74
CA ASN A 126 -4.38 11.99 -9.55
C ASN A 126 -4.67 11.55 -10.99
N ASP A 127 -5.92 11.68 -11.41
CA ASP A 127 -6.38 11.33 -12.76
C ASP A 127 -5.60 12.06 -13.87
N ASN A 128 -5.05 13.25 -13.57
CA ASN A 128 -4.29 14.03 -14.54
C ASN A 128 -2.81 13.61 -14.62
N SER A 129 -2.32 12.80 -13.67
CA SER A 129 -0.95 12.29 -13.71
C SER A 129 -0.87 11.09 -14.65
N LEU A 130 0.01 11.20 -15.66
CA LEU A 130 0.28 10.09 -16.58
C LEU A 130 1.03 8.95 -15.88
N ASP A 131 1.89 9.27 -14.91
CA ASP A 131 2.65 8.26 -14.18
C ASP A 131 1.74 7.51 -13.20
N HIS A 132 0.82 8.18 -12.51
CA HIS A 132 -0.18 7.51 -11.66
C HIS A 132 -1.08 6.60 -12.51
N TRP A 133 -1.54 7.10 -13.66
CA TRP A 133 -2.32 6.30 -14.61
C TRP A 133 -1.54 5.08 -15.09
N SER A 134 -0.24 5.24 -15.37
CA SER A 134 0.60 4.15 -15.85
C SER A 134 0.72 3.05 -14.80
N LEU A 135 0.90 3.39 -13.52
CA LEU A 135 0.90 2.39 -12.44
C LEU A 135 -0.40 1.59 -12.42
N LEU A 136 -1.53 2.31 -12.44
CA LEU A 136 -2.86 1.71 -12.35
C LEU A 136 -3.20 0.85 -13.56
N PHE A 137 -2.94 1.36 -14.76
CA PHE A 137 -3.16 0.66 -16.01
C PHE A 137 -2.30 -0.60 -16.11
N GLU A 138 -1.03 -0.53 -15.75
CA GLU A 138 -0.11 -1.67 -15.83
C GLU A 138 -0.43 -2.74 -14.78
N PHE A 139 -0.83 -2.33 -13.57
CA PHE A 139 -1.42 -3.24 -12.59
C PHE A 139 -2.64 -3.95 -13.17
N TYR A 140 -3.62 -3.20 -13.71
CA TYR A 140 -4.82 -3.77 -14.32
C TYR A 140 -4.49 -4.75 -15.43
N ARG A 141 -3.64 -4.34 -16.37
CA ARG A 141 -3.29 -5.11 -17.56
C ARG A 141 -2.69 -6.46 -17.17
N SER A 142 -1.81 -6.48 -16.18
CA SER A 142 -1.23 -7.73 -15.67
C SER A 142 -2.27 -8.64 -15.01
N VAL A 143 -3.14 -8.10 -14.16
CA VAL A 143 -4.22 -8.88 -13.54
C VAL A 143 -5.18 -9.43 -14.60
N ALA A 144 -5.61 -8.58 -15.52
CA ALA A 144 -6.53 -8.93 -16.60
C ALA A 144 -5.96 -10.02 -17.53
N ALA A 145 -4.66 -10.01 -17.80
CA ALA A 145 -4.00 -11.05 -18.59
C ALA A 145 -4.10 -12.46 -17.97
N HIS A 146 -4.27 -12.56 -16.65
CA HIS A 146 -4.47 -13.83 -15.94
C HIS A 146 -5.93 -14.12 -15.61
N ALA A 147 -6.79 -13.11 -15.59
CA ALA A 147 -8.19 -13.20 -15.20
C ALA A 147 -9.16 -13.39 -16.38
N LEU A 148 -8.81 -12.91 -17.57
CA LEU A 148 -9.66 -12.95 -18.76
C LEU A 148 -9.31 -14.11 -19.68
N GLU A 149 -10.32 -14.72 -20.30
CA GLU A 149 -10.13 -15.75 -21.34
C GLU A 149 -9.52 -15.16 -22.62
N ASP A 150 -9.90 -13.93 -22.97
CA ASP A 150 -9.33 -13.17 -24.07
C ASP A 150 -8.42 -12.06 -23.55
N SER A 151 -7.10 -12.29 -23.65
CA SER A 151 -6.08 -11.32 -23.25
C SER A 151 -6.13 -10.02 -24.05
N ALA A 152 -6.71 -10.01 -25.26
CA ALA A 152 -6.85 -8.78 -26.05
C ALA A 152 -7.74 -7.74 -25.35
N LEU A 153 -8.73 -8.19 -24.58
CA LEU A 153 -9.62 -7.33 -23.79
C LEU A 153 -8.90 -6.64 -22.62
N ALA A 154 -7.72 -7.12 -22.21
CA ALA A 154 -6.89 -6.44 -21.21
C ALA A 154 -6.32 -5.10 -21.73
N SER A 155 -6.26 -4.92 -23.06
CA SER A 155 -5.75 -3.68 -23.67
C SER A 155 -6.78 -2.55 -23.74
N GLU A 156 -8.07 -2.88 -23.65
CA GLU A 156 -9.17 -1.92 -23.62
C GLU A 156 -9.50 -1.54 -22.17
N CYS A 157 -8.67 -0.68 -21.56
CA CYS A 157 -8.87 -0.18 -20.20
C CYS A 157 -9.15 1.34 -20.21
N PRO A 158 -10.42 1.76 -20.40
CA PRO A 158 -10.81 3.14 -20.16
C PRO A 158 -10.46 3.59 -18.73
N ARG A 159 -10.25 4.88 -18.48
CA ARG A 159 -9.90 5.35 -17.12
C ARG A 159 -10.96 5.03 -16.06
N ARG A 160 -12.22 4.89 -16.46
CA ARG A 160 -13.37 4.64 -15.58
C ARG A 160 -14.27 3.59 -16.20
N GLY A 161 -14.92 2.78 -15.36
CA GLY A 161 -15.94 1.83 -15.81
C GLY A 161 -15.91 0.49 -15.07
N SER A 162 -16.84 -0.39 -15.44
CA SER A 162 -17.04 -1.70 -14.82
C SER A 162 -15.97 -2.73 -15.16
N HIS A 163 -14.90 -2.37 -15.86
CA HIS A 163 -13.78 -3.28 -16.14
C HIS A 163 -12.81 -3.35 -14.95
N TRP A 164 -12.72 -2.31 -14.10
CA TRP A 164 -11.97 -2.35 -12.82
C TRP A 164 -12.37 -3.48 -11.90
N GLN A 165 -13.59 -3.93 -12.10
CA GLN A 165 -14.21 -5.10 -11.53
C GLN A 165 -13.44 -6.41 -11.81
N ILE A 166 -12.56 -6.46 -12.81
CA ILE A 166 -11.67 -7.61 -13.00
C ILE A 166 -10.59 -7.67 -11.89
N CYS A 167 -10.12 -6.50 -11.43
CA CYS A 167 -9.13 -6.37 -10.36
C CYS A 167 -9.76 -6.41 -8.96
N ILE A 168 -11.05 -6.07 -8.87
CA ILE A 168 -11.76 -5.84 -7.62
C ILE A 168 -12.88 -6.86 -7.37
N ASP A 169 -13.50 -7.46 -8.40
CA ASP A 169 -14.83 -8.07 -8.24
C ASP A 169 -14.92 -9.57 -8.11
N ASN A 170 -15.69 -9.85 -7.08
CA ASN A 170 -16.78 -10.80 -6.99
C ASN A 170 -18.05 -10.19 -7.66
N PRO A 171 -18.63 -10.79 -8.72
CA PRO A 171 -19.70 -10.24 -9.59
C PRO A 171 -21.03 -9.83 -8.91
N PHE A 172 -21.10 -9.84 -7.58
CA PHE A 172 -22.27 -9.47 -6.77
C PHE A 172 -22.06 -8.21 -5.91
N ILE A 173 -20.90 -7.52 -5.98
CA ILE A 173 -20.75 -6.16 -5.42
C ILE A 173 -21.49 -5.18 -6.33
N LYS A 174 -22.82 -5.17 -6.21
CA LYS A 174 -23.73 -4.34 -7.01
C LYS A 174 -23.59 -2.83 -6.73
N TYR A 175 -22.79 -2.44 -5.73
CA TYR A 175 -22.60 -1.04 -5.31
C TYR A 175 -21.43 -0.32 -5.99
N TRP A 176 -20.74 -0.94 -6.95
CA TRP A 176 -19.80 -0.23 -7.83
C TRP A 176 -20.46 0.30 -9.12
N ASN A 177 -21.79 0.51 -9.09
CA ASN A 177 -22.54 0.90 -10.27
C ASN A 177 -22.83 2.41 -10.28
N SER A 178 -22.00 3.15 -11.02
CA SER A 178 -22.20 4.51 -11.59
C SER A 178 -21.11 5.57 -11.27
N SER A 179 -20.07 5.25 -10.48
CA SER A 179 -18.98 6.21 -10.20
C SER A 179 -17.64 5.53 -9.89
N ALA A 180 -17.35 4.43 -10.59
CA ALA A 180 -16.17 3.58 -10.45
C ALA A 180 -14.84 4.33 -10.62
N ASP A 181 -14.44 5.08 -9.60
CA ASP A 181 -13.24 5.90 -9.58
C ASP A 181 -12.20 5.18 -8.70
N PRO A 182 -11.12 4.62 -9.30
CA PRO A 182 -10.05 3.96 -8.56
C PRO A 182 -9.39 4.89 -7.52
N THR A 183 -9.64 6.20 -7.59
CA THR A 183 -9.29 7.17 -6.53
C THR A 183 -9.90 6.84 -5.17
N THR A 184 -11.05 6.15 -5.14
CA THR A 184 -11.81 5.93 -3.91
C THR A 184 -11.32 4.73 -3.10
N ASP A 185 -10.64 3.75 -3.69
CA ASP A 185 -10.25 2.53 -2.97
C ASP A 185 -8.83 2.60 -2.39
N LEU A 186 -8.00 3.55 -2.83
CA LEU A 186 -6.67 3.80 -2.26
C LEU A 186 -6.71 4.61 -0.94
N ARG A 187 -7.90 4.83 -0.37
CA ARG A 187 -8.07 5.57 0.90
C ARG A 187 -7.36 4.81 2.02
N GLY A 188 -6.39 5.45 2.66
CA GLY A 188 -5.60 4.90 3.77
C GLY A 188 -4.19 4.44 3.41
N THR A 189 -3.90 4.20 2.14
CA THR A 189 -2.54 3.82 1.67
C THR A 189 -2.02 4.66 0.51
N GLY A 190 -2.86 5.55 -0.06
CA GLY A 190 -2.48 6.53 -1.07
C GLY A 190 -1.80 5.95 -2.31
N LEU A 191 -0.95 6.76 -2.93
CA LEU A 191 -0.11 6.35 -4.05
C LEU A 191 0.84 5.19 -3.69
N PHE A 192 1.25 5.08 -2.43
CA PHE A 192 2.11 3.98 -1.98
C PHE A 192 1.44 2.60 -2.16
N GLY A 193 0.16 2.46 -1.83
CA GLY A 193 -0.59 1.21 -2.06
C GLY A 193 -0.63 0.83 -3.54
N LEU A 194 -0.78 1.81 -4.42
CA LEU A 194 -0.75 1.58 -5.86
C LEU A 194 0.64 1.16 -6.35
N ILE A 195 1.72 1.78 -5.84
CA ILE A 195 3.10 1.37 -6.12
C ILE A 195 3.32 -0.09 -5.69
N GLN A 196 2.81 -0.51 -4.53
CA GLN A 196 2.95 -1.89 -4.06
C GLN A 196 2.17 -2.89 -4.93
N LEU A 197 0.93 -2.58 -5.31
CA LEU A 197 0.13 -3.39 -6.24
C LEU A 197 0.83 -3.55 -7.60
N TYR A 198 1.31 -2.45 -8.18
CA TYR A 198 2.11 -2.46 -9.40
C TYR A 198 3.39 -3.29 -9.23
N SER A 199 4.12 -3.10 -8.13
CA SER A 199 5.35 -3.84 -7.87
C SER A 199 5.11 -5.35 -7.71
N LEU A 200 3.96 -5.76 -7.18
CA LEU A 200 3.61 -7.16 -7.04
C LEU A 200 3.47 -7.81 -8.41
N THR A 201 2.72 -7.20 -9.32
CA THR A 201 2.51 -7.76 -10.66
C THR A 201 3.77 -7.75 -11.52
N HIS A 202 4.65 -6.75 -11.36
CA HIS A 202 5.88 -6.64 -12.16
C HIS A 202 7.03 -7.51 -11.66
N ASN A 203 7.08 -7.82 -10.37
CA ASN A 203 8.21 -8.54 -9.76
C ASN A 203 7.86 -9.97 -9.30
N MET A 204 6.65 -10.46 -9.60
CA MET A 204 6.23 -11.80 -9.26
C MET A 204 6.39 -12.76 -10.45
N GLN A 205 6.68 -14.03 -10.15
CA GLN A 205 6.74 -15.06 -11.18
C GLN A 205 5.37 -15.27 -11.82
N ASP A 206 5.31 -15.32 -13.15
CA ASP A 206 4.07 -15.42 -13.93
C ASP A 206 3.14 -16.55 -13.47
N ASN A 207 3.68 -17.77 -13.26
CA ASN A 207 2.91 -18.92 -12.78
C ASN A 207 2.31 -18.69 -11.39
N LEU A 208 3.04 -18.00 -10.50
CA LEU A 208 2.58 -17.68 -9.16
C LEU A 208 1.49 -16.61 -9.21
N MET A 209 1.71 -15.56 -10.02
CA MET A 209 0.73 -14.51 -10.27
C MET A 209 -0.59 -15.09 -10.81
N LYS A 210 -0.50 -15.95 -11.83
CA LYS A 210 -1.64 -16.68 -12.38
C LYS A 210 -2.37 -17.50 -11.32
N THR A 211 -1.63 -18.24 -10.48
CA THR A 211 -2.22 -19.06 -9.40
C THR A 211 -2.97 -18.17 -8.39
N MET A 212 -2.41 -17.03 -8.03
CA MET A 212 -3.01 -16.10 -7.08
C MET A 212 -4.27 -15.43 -7.65
N ILE A 213 -4.24 -15.01 -8.91
CA ILE A 213 -5.42 -14.44 -9.59
C ILE A 213 -6.52 -15.47 -9.79
N GLN A 214 -6.18 -16.72 -10.11
CA GLN A 214 -7.16 -17.79 -10.22
C GLN A 214 -7.80 -18.09 -8.87
N LEU A 215 -6.99 -18.18 -7.81
CA LEU A 215 -7.49 -18.40 -6.44
C LEU A 215 -8.44 -17.28 -6.00
N SER A 216 -8.10 -16.02 -6.28
CA SER A 216 -8.96 -14.89 -5.89
C SER A 216 -10.31 -14.85 -6.62
N ARG A 217 -10.51 -15.72 -7.62
CA ARG A 217 -11.70 -15.78 -8.48
C ARG A 217 -12.43 -17.14 -8.39
N ASP A 218 -11.96 -18.05 -7.55
CA ASP A 218 -12.47 -19.42 -7.45
C ASP A 218 -13.66 -19.49 -6.47
N GLU A 219 -14.88 -19.29 -6.97
CA GLU A 219 -16.09 -19.37 -6.15
C GLU A 219 -16.29 -20.79 -5.57
N PRO A 220 -16.61 -20.95 -4.26
CA PRO A 220 -17.02 -19.94 -3.26
C PRO A 220 -15.87 -19.36 -2.41
N HIS A 221 -14.62 -19.65 -2.77
CA HIS A 221 -13.38 -19.26 -2.08
C HIS A 221 -12.72 -18.02 -2.71
N ASP A 222 -13.46 -17.22 -3.46
CA ASP A 222 -12.94 -16.00 -4.06
C ASP A 222 -12.76 -14.88 -3.03
N PHE A 223 -11.92 -13.90 -3.38
CA PHE A 223 -11.69 -12.70 -2.57
C PHE A 223 -11.28 -11.52 -3.46
N PRO A 224 -11.58 -10.27 -3.07
CA PRO A 224 -11.19 -9.09 -3.85
C PRO A 224 -9.68 -8.86 -3.76
N PHE A 225 -8.98 -9.17 -4.85
CA PHE A 225 -7.52 -9.20 -4.92
C PHE A 225 -6.85 -7.85 -4.56
N ALA A 226 -7.32 -6.75 -5.15
CA ALA A 226 -6.75 -5.42 -4.89
C ALA A 226 -6.97 -4.98 -3.42
N VAL A 227 -8.13 -5.30 -2.85
CA VAL A 227 -8.48 -4.97 -1.46
C VAL A 227 -7.60 -5.72 -0.46
N VAL A 228 -7.30 -7.01 -0.71
CA VAL A 228 -6.29 -7.74 0.06
C VAL A 228 -4.95 -7.00 0.03
N GLY A 229 -4.51 -6.59 -1.16
CA GLY A 229 -3.28 -5.83 -1.34
C GLY A 229 -3.24 -4.54 -0.52
N ILE A 230 -4.27 -3.70 -0.64
CA ILE A 230 -4.37 -2.44 0.11
C ILE A 230 -4.32 -2.68 1.63
N ASN A 231 -4.99 -3.72 2.13
CA ASN A 231 -4.94 -4.08 3.55
C ASN A 231 -3.54 -4.55 3.99
N ILE A 232 -2.82 -5.30 3.15
CA ILE A 232 -1.42 -5.64 3.42
C ILE A 232 -0.56 -4.38 3.46
N THR A 233 -0.72 -3.44 2.53
CA THR A 233 0.00 -2.16 2.58
C THR A 233 -0.29 -1.41 3.88
N SER A 234 -1.55 -1.35 4.32
CA SER A 234 -1.94 -0.71 5.58
C SER A 234 -1.24 -1.35 6.80
N LEU A 235 -1.16 -2.68 6.83
CA LEU A 235 -0.43 -3.43 7.86
C LEU A 235 1.07 -3.05 7.88
N LEU A 236 1.71 -3.04 6.71
CA LEU A 236 3.13 -2.72 6.58
C LEU A 236 3.42 -1.25 6.91
N VAL A 237 2.54 -0.32 6.52
CA VAL A 237 2.63 1.11 6.88
C VAL A 237 2.51 1.30 8.39
N SER A 238 1.61 0.57 9.03
CA SER A 238 1.47 0.61 10.50
C SER A 238 2.76 0.18 11.19
N LYS A 239 3.40 -0.89 10.70
CA LYS A 239 4.73 -1.31 11.16
C LYS A 239 5.80 -0.28 10.85
N LEU A 240 5.82 0.28 9.63
CA LEU A 240 6.76 1.32 9.25
C LEU A 240 6.69 2.51 10.22
N LYS A 241 5.50 2.90 10.70
CA LYS A 241 5.35 3.99 11.68
C LYS A 241 5.96 3.65 13.06
N THR A 242 5.89 2.39 13.50
CA THR A 242 6.24 2.00 14.88
C THR A 242 7.60 1.32 15.03
N GLU A 243 8.12 0.70 13.97
CA GLU A 243 9.31 -0.15 13.98
C GLU A 243 10.47 0.44 13.18
N ASP A 244 11.67 -0.09 13.44
CA ASP A 244 12.92 0.29 12.80
C ASP A 244 13.29 -0.83 11.80
N MET A 245 13.25 -0.52 10.50
CA MET A 245 13.52 -1.49 9.41
C MET A 245 14.88 -1.24 8.74
N ASP A 246 15.78 -0.55 9.43
CA ASP A 246 17.08 -0.12 8.90
C ASP A 246 17.95 -1.31 8.46
N GLU A 247 17.91 -2.43 9.18
CA GLU A 247 18.71 -3.63 8.87
C GLU A 247 18.27 -4.29 7.55
N LEU A 248 16.98 -4.60 7.42
CA LEU A 248 16.41 -5.17 6.20
C LEU A 248 16.58 -4.21 5.01
N SER A 249 16.38 -2.91 5.22
CA SER A 249 16.56 -1.88 4.19
C SER A 249 17.99 -1.83 3.70
N SER A 250 18.96 -1.91 4.61
CA SER A 250 20.38 -1.92 4.29
C SER A 250 20.79 -3.18 3.51
N SER A 251 20.26 -4.36 3.87
CA SER A 251 20.63 -5.62 3.23
C SER A 251 20.13 -5.72 1.79
N VAL A 252 18.94 -5.16 1.51
CA VAL A 252 18.36 -5.18 0.16
C VAL A 252 18.66 -3.92 -0.65
N GLY A 253 19.24 -2.89 -0.04
CA GLY A 253 19.65 -1.65 -0.72
C GLY A 253 18.49 -0.68 -0.97
N GLY A 254 17.63 -0.47 0.02
CA GLY A 254 16.56 0.53 0.02
C GLY A 254 15.31 0.07 0.78
N LEU A 255 14.69 0.98 1.52
CA LEU A 255 13.48 0.72 2.29
C LEU A 255 12.28 0.45 1.38
N LEU A 256 12.14 1.13 0.24
CA LEU A 256 11.08 0.82 -0.73
C LEU A 256 11.18 -0.63 -1.22
N ARG A 257 12.41 -1.09 -1.48
CA ARG A 257 12.65 -2.47 -1.91
C ARG A 257 12.33 -3.47 -0.79
N ALA A 258 12.72 -3.17 0.45
CA ALA A 258 12.36 -3.97 1.62
C ALA A 258 10.83 -4.09 1.77
N MET A 259 10.12 -2.96 1.70
CA MET A 259 8.66 -2.91 1.78
C MET A 259 8.00 -3.72 0.66
N ASN A 260 8.52 -3.66 -0.56
CA ASN A 260 7.98 -4.44 -1.68
C ASN A 260 8.29 -5.95 -1.55
N ILE A 261 9.41 -6.35 -0.94
CA ILE A 261 9.71 -7.75 -0.60
C ILE A 261 8.72 -8.26 0.45
N LEU A 262 8.54 -7.52 1.54
CA LEU A 262 7.60 -7.84 2.61
C LEU A 262 6.17 -7.94 2.07
N TYR A 263 5.76 -7.00 1.21
CA TYR A 263 4.45 -6.99 0.57
C TYR A 263 4.19 -8.26 -0.23
N ARG A 264 5.12 -8.66 -1.10
CA ARG A 264 5.01 -9.90 -1.88
C ARG A 264 4.93 -11.12 -0.97
N GLY A 265 5.78 -11.18 0.06
CA GLY A 265 5.77 -12.28 1.03
C GLY A 265 4.42 -12.41 1.75
N CYS A 266 3.90 -11.29 2.27
CA CYS A 266 2.61 -11.25 2.95
C CYS A 266 1.46 -11.67 2.03
N PHE A 267 1.49 -11.27 0.75
CA PHE A 267 0.44 -11.65 -0.19
C PHE A 267 0.48 -13.16 -0.51
N VAL A 268 1.67 -13.72 -0.75
CA VAL A 268 1.83 -15.17 -0.97
C VAL A 268 1.36 -15.95 0.24
N ASP A 269 1.73 -15.52 1.45
CA ASP A 269 1.31 -16.15 2.69
C ASP A 269 -0.21 -16.05 2.91
N TYR A 270 -0.80 -14.88 2.62
CA TYR A 270 -2.25 -14.71 2.64
C TYR A 270 -2.93 -15.72 1.71
N CYS A 271 -2.50 -15.84 0.45
CA CYS A 271 -3.07 -16.80 -0.51
C CYS A 271 -2.89 -18.26 -0.05
N LYS A 272 -1.74 -18.58 0.56
CA LYS A 272 -1.48 -19.91 1.12
C LYS A 272 -2.46 -20.23 2.25
N GLN A 273 -2.57 -19.34 3.25
CA GLN A 273 -3.49 -19.51 4.37
C GLN A 273 -4.95 -19.59 3.91
N TRP A 274 -5.34 -18.74 2.97
CA TRP A 274 -6.68 -18.72 2.39
C TRP A 274 -7.04 -20.08 1.79
N LYS A 275 -6.12 -20.65 1.01
CA LYS A 275 -6.29 -21.96 0.37
C LYS A 275 -6.27 -23.11 1.39
N GLU A 276 -5.30 -23.15 2.29
CA GLU A 276 -5.12 -24.23 3.26
C GLU A 276 -6.30 -24.33 4.25
N ASN A 277 -6.89 -23.19 4.61
CA ASN A 277 -8.02 -23.12 5.52
C ASN A 277 -9.39 -23.23 4.83
N ASN A 278 -9.42 -23.38 3.50
CA ASN A 278 -10.64 -23.33 2.68
C ASN A 278 -11.50 -22.09 2.99
N CYS A 279 -10.84 -20.94 3.13
CA CYS A 279 -11.48 -19.69 3.50
C CYS A 279 -12.55 -19.29 2.48
N THR A 280 -13.59 -18.65 2.98
CA THR A 280 -14.57 -17.94 2.19
C THR A 280 -14.49 -16.46 2.50
N ILE A 281 -15.26 -15.65 1.78
CA ILE A 281 -15.34 -14.21 2.03
C ILE A 281 -15.62 -13.84 3.49
N LYS A 282 -16.27 -14.71 4.27
CA LYS A 282 -16.55 -14.47 5.70
C LYS A 282 -15.28 -14.46 6.56
N ASP A 283 -14.22 -15.13 6.11
CA ASP A 283 -13.02 -15.40 6.88
C ASP A 283 -11.94 -14.31 6.73
N PHE A 284 -12.14 -13.36 5.84
CA PHE A 284 -11.15 -12.32 5.50
C PHE A 284 -10.57 -11.58 6.70
N GLN A 285 -11.43 -11.10 7.60
CA GLN A 285 -10.96 -10.42 8.82
C GLN A 285 -10.16 -11.37 9.72
N ASN A 286 -10.52 -12.65 9.77
CA ASN A 286 -9.81 -13.63 10.60
C ASN A 286 -8.40 -13.90 10.04
N VAL A 287 -8.23 -13.90 8.72
CA VAL A 287 -6.91 -14.10 8.09
C VAL A 287 -5.98 -12.93 8.40
N PHE A 288 -6.44 -11.69 8.29
CA PHE A 288 -5.64 -10.50 8.64
C PHE A 288 -5.34 -10.39 10.15
N ASN A 289 -6.29 -10.79 11.00
CA ASN A 289 -6.11 -10.78 12.45
C ASN A 289 -5.31 -11.98 12.97
N SER A 290 -5.00 -12.96 12.11
CA SER A 290 -4.17 -14.09 12.49
C SER A 290 -2.76 -13.60 12.82
N GLN A 291 -2.20 -14.07 13.93
CA GLN A 291 -0.84 -13.73 14.38
C GLN A 291 0.24 -14.04 13.31
N HIS A 292 -0.09 -14.82 12.28
CA HIS A 292 0.85 -15.36 11.30
C HIS A 292 1.36 -14.33 10.29
N LEU A 293 0.50 -13.48 9.70
CA LEU A 293 0.95 -12.43 8.77
C LEU A 293 1.87 -11.42 9.46
N MET A 294 1.61 -11.13 10.73
CA MET A 294 2.49 -10.31 11.57
C MET A 294 3.84 -10.98 11.85
N ASN A 295 3.86 -12.31 12.03
CA ASN A 295 5.07 -13.11 12.25
C ASN A 295 5.90 -13.31 10.98
N LEU A 296 5.30 -13.30 9.80
CA LEU A 296 6.01 -13.46 8.52
C LEU A 296 6.94 -12.27 8.23
N VAL A 297 6.54 -11.06 8.62
CA VAL A 297 7.43 -9.88 8.55
C VAL A 297 8.72 -10.13 9.34
N TYR A 298 8.60 -10.68 10.56
CA TYR A 298 9.76 -11.05 11.38
C TYR A 298 10.54 -12.26 10.83
N PHE A 299 9.89 -13.18 10.11
CA PHE A 299 10.55 -14.36 9.53
C PHE A 299 11.30 -14.04 8.23
N ILE A 300 10.80 -13.12 7.40
CA ILE A 300 11.49 -12.64 6.19
C ILE A 300 12.73 -11.83 6.58
N GLU A 301 12.68 -11.03 7.66
CA GLU A 301 13.86 -10.38 8.25
C GLU A 301 14.96 -11.40 8.62
N LEU A 302 14.58 -12.57 9.14
CA LEU A 302 15.53 -13.60 9.59
C LEU A 302 16.05 -14.54 8.48
N THR A 303 15.38 -14.63 7.34
CA THR A 303 15.74 -15.55 6.24
C THR A 303 16.40 -14.86 5.05
N THR A 304 16.46 -13.52 5.07
CA THR A 304 17.15 -12.70 4.07
C THR A 304 18.54 -12.22 4.56
N ILE A 305 19.01 -12.75 5.71
CA ILE A 305 20.39 -12.69 6.23
C ILE A 305 21.04 -14.06 6.02
#